data_AF-A0A925Z2V4-F1
#
_entry.id   AF-A0A925Z2V4-F1
#
_cell.length_a   1.000
_cell.length_b   1.000
_cell.length_c   1.000
_cell.angle_alpha   90.00
_cell.angle_beta   90.00
_cell.angle_gamma   90.00
#
_symmetry.space_group_name_H-M   'P 1'
#
loop_
_entity.id
_entity.type
_entity.pdbx_description
1 polymer ?
#
loop_
_entity_poly.entity_id
_entity_poly.type
_entity_poly.pdbx_seq_one_letter_code
_entity_poly.pdbx_strand_id
1 'polypeptide(L)' 'PLNLPRAKGQYRSGDQRPYRDFYTDETRAIVSDWYAPEIKHFGYQF' A
#
# COMPACT_ATOMS: atom_id res chain seq x y z
N PRO A 1 26.03 27.00 -0.02
CA PRO A 1 24.84 26.14 -0.28
C PRO A 1 25.26 24.68 -0.19
N LEU A 2 24.52 23.83 0.53
CA LEU A 2 24.91 22.45 0.80
C LEU A 2 24.66 21.57 -0.46
N ASN A 3 25.71 20.99 -1.04
CA ASN A 3 25.62 20.12 -2.21
C ASN A 3 25.82 18.66 -1.76
N LEU A 4 24.76 17.85 -1.83
CA LEU A 4 24.78 16.43 -1.43
C LEU A 4 24.47 15.55 -2.66
N PRO A 5 25.49 15.16 -3.44
CA PRO A 5 25.32 14.53 -4.75
C PRO A 5 24.69 13.13 -4.71
N ARG A 6 24.55 12.51 -3.53
CA ARG A 6 23.88 11.21 -3.33
C ARG A 6 22.77 11.26 -2.29
N ALA A 7 22.33 12.45 -1.89
CA ALA A 7 21.15 12.55 -1.05
C ALA A 7 19.97 11.91 -1.79
N LYS A 8 19.20 11.07 -1.10
CA LYS A 8 17.91 10.55 -1.57
C LYS A 8 16.90 11.71 -1.64
N GLY A 9 17.08 12.63 -2.58
CA GLY A 9 16.19 13.79 -2.77
C GLY A 9 14.91 13.45 -3.52
N GLN A 10 14.86 12.29 -4.16
CA GLN A 10 13.66 11.76 -4.80
C GLN A 10 12.91 10.87 -3.81
N TYR A 11 12.18 11.50 -2.90
CA TYR A 11 10.97 10.87 -2.36
C TYR A 11 10.06 10.59 -3.55
N ARG A 12 9.34 9.46 -3.57
CA ARG A 12 8.47 9.11 -4.70
C ARG A 12 7.50 10.26 -4.98
N SER A 13 7.80 11.04 -6.01
CA SER A 13 7.01 12.20 -6.40
C SER A 13 5.78 11.71 -7.15
N GLY A 14 4.60 11.83 -6.55
CA GLY A 14 3.39 12.02 -7.34
C GLY A 14 2.40 10.88 -7.40
N ASP A 15 2.61 9.76 -6.70
CA ASP A 15 1.54 8.77 -6.55
C ASP A 15 0.99 8.78 -5.13
N GLN A 16 -0.10 9.52 -4.95
CA GLN A 16 -0.85 9.57 -3.69
C GLN A 16 -1.83 8.40 -3.55
N ARG A 17 -1.88 7.50 -4.54
CA ARG A 17 -2.79 6.35 -4.49
C ARG A 17 -2.52 5.54 -3.23
N PRO A 18 -3.55 5.27 -2.41
CA PRO A 18 -3.46 4.28 -1.35
C PRO A 18 -2.89 2.98 -1.90
N TYR A 19 -2.04 2.31 -1.13
CA TYR A 19 -1.37 1.09 -1.57
C TYR A 19 -2.36 -0.01 -2.04
N ARG A 20 -3.60 0.05 -1.54
CA ARG A 20 -4.71 -0.85 -1.90
C ARG A 20 -5.13 -0.75 -3.37
N ASP A 21 -4.91 0.41 -4.01
CA ASP A 21 -5.26 0.64 -5.42
C ASP A 21 -4.34 -0.11 -6.39
N PHE A 22 -3.20 -0.61 -5.91
CA PHE A 22 -2.31 -1.47 -6.69
C PHE A 22 -2.77 -2.94 -6.71
N TYR A 23 -3.74 -3.31 -5.89
CA TYR A 23 -4.28 -4.67 -5.88
C TYR A 23 -5.31 -4.84 -6.99
N THR A 24 -5.11 -5.86 -7.82
CA THR A 24 -6.11 -6.40 -8.73
C THR A 24 -7.23 -7.08 -7.94
N ASP A 25 -8.38 -7.29 -8.56
CA ASP A 25 -9.49 -7.99 -7.90
C ASP A 25 -9.11 -9.41 -7.48
N GLU A 26 -8.28 -10.09 -8.28
CA GLU A 26 -7.72 -11.41 -7.94
C GLU A 26 -6.89 -11.36 -6.65
N THR A 27 -5.96 -10.41 -6.56
CA THR A 27 -5.11 -10.30 -5.38
C THR A 27 -5.90 -9.85 -4.15
N ARG A 28 -6.89 -8.97 -4.30
CA ARG A 28 -7.80 -8.61 -3.20
C ARG A 28 -8.57 -9.82 -2.68
N ALA A 29 -9.04 -10.72 -3.56
CA ALA A 29 -9.73 -11.93 -3.14
C ALA A 29 -8.83 -12.85 -2.31
N ILE A 30 -7.59 -13.08 -2.75
CA ILE A 30 -6.62 -13.90 -2.02
C ILE A 30 -6.37 -13.35 -0.63
N VAL A 31 -6.14 -12.02 -0.51
CA VAL A 31 -5.85 -11.43 0.80
C VAL A 31 -7.12 -11.41 1.68
N SER A 32 -8.30 -11.24 1.08
CA SER A 32 -9.61 -11.35 1.77
C SER A 32 -9.82 -12.70 2.40
N ASP A 33 -9.47 -13.77 1.69
CA ASP A 33 -9.60 -15.13 2.20
C ASP A 33 -8.64 -15.41 3.35
N TRP A 34 -7.40 -14.91 3.27
CA TRP A 34 -6.39 -15.11 4.31
C TRP A 34 -6.74 -14.43 5.63
N TYR A 35 -7.30 -13.21 5.56
CA TYR A 35 -7.65 -12.42 6.75
C TYR A 35 -9.15 -12.38 7.03
N ALA A 36 -9.91 -13.33 6.50
CA ALA A 36 -11.35 -13.42 6.73
C ALA A 36 -11.73 -13.44 8.23
N PRO A 37 -11.00 -14.15 9.13
CA PRO A 37 -11.27 -14.11 10.57
C PRO A 37 -11.10 -12.70 11.17
N GLU A 38 -10.02 -12.01 10.83
CA GLU A 38 -9.67 -10.69 11.35
C GLU A 38 -10.62 -9.62 10.81
N ILE A 39 -10.97 -9.68 9.53
CA ILE A 39 -11.98 -8.79 8.93
C ILE A 39 -13.31 -8.93 9.66
N LYS A 40 -13.74 -10.17 9.91
CA LYS A 40 -14.99 -10.43 10.61
C LYS A 40 -14.95 -9.95 12.06
N HIS A 41 -13.82 -10.14 12.74
CA HIS A 41 -13.72 -9.85 14.17
C HIS A 41 -13.46 -8.36 14.46
N PHE A 42 -12.66 -7.69 13.62
CA PHE A 42 -12.23 -6.30 13.83
C PHE A 42 -12.89 -5.28 12.88
N GLY A 43 -13.69 -5.75 11.90
CA GLY A 43 -14.38 -4.87 10.96
C GLY A 43 -13.47 -4.23 9.92
N TYR A 44 -12.32 -4.85 9.61
CA TYR A 44 -11.40 -4.35 8.58
C TYR A 44 -11.96 -4.50 7.18
N GLN A 45 -11.42 -3.74 6.22
CA GLN A 45 -11.84 -3.76 4.82
C GLN A 45 -10.65 -4.02 3.89
N PHE A 46 -10.86 -4.90 2.90
CA PHE A 46 -10.08 -4.90 1.67
C PHE A 46 -10.55 -3.83 0.69
#